data_AF-A0A6J7UKL3-F1
#
_entry.id   AF-A0A6J7UKL3-F1
#
_cell.length_a   1.000
_cell.length_b   1.000
_cell.length_c   1.000
_cell.angle_alpha   90.00
_cell.angle_beta   90.00
_cell.angle_gamma   90.00
#
_symmetry.space_group_name_H-M   'P 1'
#
loop_
_entity.id
_entity.type
_entity.pdbx_description
1 polymer ?
#
loop_
_entity_poly.entity_id
_entity_poly.type
_entity_poly.pdbx_seq_one_letter_code
_entity_poly.pdbx_strand_id
1 'polypeptide(L)'
;MAPSIGSVTGAGIVILIVAGVIVFAIAAGTVGREAHRLDALAPRAVYEIEQAIDYVADNLPAAAQARLTYDELEQLLAIHMRWLHAKGLQPDKVVDRRQDISLPIIVDEISEVAYLLARAEEAGMDVVDEDVAHVIDTHTAYFAAIGAVGPQANDPDINLN
;
A
#
# COMPACT_ATOMS: atom_id res chain seq x y z
N MET A 1 -16.55 -61.44 25.40
CA MET A 1 -17.56 -60.60 26.09
C MET A 1 -17.49 -59.22 25.45
N ALA A 2 -18.29 -59.00 24.39
CA ALA A 2 -18.28 -57.76 23.62
C ALA A 2 -19.23 -56.75 24.29
N PRO A 3 -18.82 -55.48 24.50
CA PRO A 3 -19.71 -54.49 25.10
C PRO A 3 -20.87 -54.20 24.13
N SER A 4 -22.11 -54.41 24.60
CA SER A 4 -23.30 -53.97 23.89
C SER A 4 -23.34 -52.45 23.91
N ILE A 5 -23.25 -51.82 22.74
CA ILE A 5 -23.47 -50.39 22.59
C ILE A 5 -24.92 -50.12 22.99
N GLY A 6 -25.12 -49.58 24.19
CA GLY A 6 -26.44 -49.27 24.73
C GLY A 6 -27.19 -48.37 23.76
N SER A 7 -28.46 -48.70 23.50
CA SER A 7 -29.37 -47.92 22.65
C SER A 7 -29.34 -46.46 23.08
N VAL A 8 -28.83 -45.58 22.20
CA VAL A 8 -28.81 -44.13 22.44
C VAL A 8 -30.26 -43.68 22.58
N THR A 9 -30.66 -43.28 23.79
CA THR A 9 -32.02 -42.78 24.04
C THR A 9 -32.23 -41.46 23.30
N GLY A 10 -33.46 -41.13 22.92
CA GLY A 10 -33.77 -39.87 22.22
C GLY A 10 -33.23 -38.62 22.95
N ALA A 11 -33.18 -38.66 24.29
CA ALA A 11 -32.55 -37.62 25.09
C ALA A 11 -31.02 -37.53 24.88
N GLY A 12 -30.33 -38.66 24.73
CA GLY A 12 -28.89 -38.70 24.42
C GLY A 12 -28.58 -38.10 23.04
N ILE A 13 -29.44 -38.36 22.04
CA ILE A 13 -29.31 -37.75 20.70
C ILE A 13 -29.48 -36.23 20.79
N VAL A 14 -30.48 -35.75 21.51
CA VAL A 14 -30.71 -34.30 21.71
C VAL A 14 -29.51 -33.64 22.39
N ILE A 15 -28.94 -34.26 23.43
CA ILE A 15 -27.75 -33.72 24.11
C ILE A 15 -26.56 -33.63 23.16
N LEU A 16 -26.31 -34.66 22.34
CA LEU A 16 -25.22 -34.64 21.36
C LEU A 16 -25.40 -33.55 20.31
N ILE A 17 -26.63 -33.35 19.82
CA ILE A 17 -26.95 -32.28 18.88
C ILE A 17 -26.70 -30.91 19.52
N VAL A 18 -27.20 -30.69 20.73
CA VAL A 18 -27.02 -29.41 21.44
C VAL A 18 -25.54 -29.14 21.71
N ALA A 19 -24.79 -30.12 22.20
CA ALA A 19 -23.36 -29.99 22.42
C ALA A 19 -22.60 -29.69 21.12
N GLY A 20 -22.95 -30.37 20.01
CA GLY A 20 -22.38 -30.12 18.70
C GLY A 20 -22.66 -28.71 18.18
N VAL A 21 -23.89 -28.23 18.33
CA VAL A 21 -24.27 -26.86 17.96
C VAL A 21 -23.51 -25.82 18.79
N ILE A 22 -23.37 -26.02 20.09
CA ILE A 22 -22.63 -25.11 20.97
C ILE A 22 -21.15 -25.06 20.58
N VAL A 23 -20.51 -26.22 20.38
CA VAL A 23 -19.11 -26.29 19.96
C VAL A 23 -18.93 -25.62 18.60
N PHE A 24 -19.82 -25.88 17.65
CA PHE A 24 -19.78 -25.26 16.33
C PHE A 24 -19.94 -23.73 16.41
N ALA A 25 -20.88 -23.23 17.21
CA ALA A 25 -21.09 -21.79 17.39
C ALA A 25 -19.86 -21.10 18.00
N ILE A 26 -19.23 -21.71 19.01
CA ILE A 26 -17.99 -21.19 19.61
C ILE A 26 -16.86 -21.19 18.59
N ALA A 27 -16.68 -22.30 17.85
CA ALA A 27 -15.65 -22.40 16.82
C ALA A 27 -15.85 -21.37 15.70
N ALA A 28 -17.07 -21.27 15.17
CA ALA A 28 -17.44 -20.31 14.13
C ALA A 28 -17.25 -18.86 14.60
N GLY A 29 -17.63 -18.53 15.84
CA GLY A 29 -17.41 -17.20 16.40
C GLY A 29 -15.92 -16.87 16.58
N THR A 30 -15.12 -17.85 16.98
CA THR A 30 -13.67 -17.65 17.19
C THR A 30 -12.93 -17.48 15.86
N VAL A 31 -13.22 -18.34 14.88
CA VAL A 31 -12.64 -18.26 13.53
C VAL A 31 -13.16 -17.03 12.79
N GLY A 32 -14.47 -16.76 12.85
CA GLY A 32 -15.08 -15.61 12.20
C GLY A 32 -14.54 -14.29 12.72
N ARG A 33 -14.32 -14.16 14.03
CA ARG A 33 -13.70 -12.97 14.63
C ARG A 33 -12.27 -12.75 14.17
N GLU A 34 -11.49 -13.81 13.99
CA GLU A 34 -10.09 -13.72 13.56
C GLU A 34 -9.97 -13.50 12.05
N ALA A 35 -10.80 -14.18 11.26
CA ALA A 35 -10.91 -13.98 9.82
C ALA A 35 -11.32 -12.54 9.50
N HIS A 36 -12.31 -11.98 10.21
CA HIS A 36 -12.72 -10.59 9.99
C HIS A 36 -11.63 -9.57 10.37
N ARG A 37 -10.72 -9.91 11.30
CA ARG A 37 -9.55 -9.08 11.64
C ARG A 37 -8.48 -9.13 10.56
N LEU A 38 -8.30 -10.28 9.90
CA LEU A 38 -7.33 -10.46 8.83
C LEU A 38 -7.84 -9.93 7.48
N ASP A 39 -9.14 -10.07 7.20
CA ASP A 39 -9.78 -9.46 6.02
C ASP A 39 -9.82 -7.92 6.12
N ALA A 40 -9.68 -7.37 7.34
CA ALA A 40 -9.51 -5.93 7.55
C ALA A 40 -8.07 -5.44 7.30
N LEU A 41 -7.10 -6.35 7.08
CA LEU A 41 -5.77 -5.98 6.61
C LEU A 41 -5.86 -5.82 5.08
N ALA A 42 -5.87 -4.56 4.63
CA ALA A 42 -5.78 -4.26 3.20
C ALA A 42 -4.57 -5.00 2.57
N PRO A 43 -4.67 -5.42 1.29
CA PRO A 43 -3.54 -5.96 0.56
C PRO A 43 -2.29 -5.10 0.79
N ARG A 44 -1.18 -5.75 1.17
CA ARG A 44 0.08 -5.07 1.47
C ARG A 44 0.52 -4.34 0.21
N ALA A 45 0.56 -3.01 0.26
CA ALA A 45 1.19 -2.21 -0.79
C ALA A 45 2.72 -2.42 -0.68
N VAL A 46 3.25 -3.39 -1.41
CA VAL A 46 4.68 -3.60 -1.53
C VAL A 46 5.16 -2.82 -2.74
N TYR A 47 6.08 -1.89 -2.52
CA TYR A 47 6.74 -1.20 -3.61
C TYR A 47 7.72 -2.15 -4.31
N GLU A 48 7.49 -2.38 -5.60
CA GLU A 48 8.41 -3.07 -6.50
C GLU A 48 8.84 -2.09 -7.60
N ILE A 49 10.16 -1.93 -7.78
CA ILE A 49 10.74 -0.94 -8.69
C ILE A 49 10.42 -1.29 -10.15
N GLU A 50 10.47 -2.56 -10.51
CA GLU A 50 10.18 -3.02 -11.88
C GLU A 50 8.73 -2.73 -12.26
N GLN A 51 7.78 -3.00 -11.36
CA GLN A 51 6.37 -2.65 -11.58
C GLN A 51 6.15 -1.14 -11.65
N ALA A 52 6.90 -0.36 -10.87
CA ALA A 52 6.83 1.10 -10.92
C ALA A 52 7.34 1.63 -12.26
N ILE A 53 8.44 1.07 -12.78
CA ILE A 53 8.98 1.44 -14.10
C ILE A 53 7.94 1.15 -15.19
N ASP A 54 7.38 -0.07 -15.21
CA ASP A 54 6.35 -0.45 -16.20
C ASP A 54 5.14 0.48 -16.13
N TYR A 55 4.63 0.73 -14.92
CA TYR A 55 3.49 1.63 -14.73
C TYR A 55 3.79 3.05 -15.19
N VAL A 56 4.94 3.60 -14.81
CA VAL A 56 5.30 4.98 -15.18
C VAL A 56 5.54 5.09 -16.68
N ALA A 57 6.28 4.14 -17.26
CA ALA A 57 6.51 4.09 -18.70
C ALA A 57 5.18 4.07 -19.48
N ASP A 58 4.21 3.26 -19.06
CA ASP A 58 2.90 3.13 -19.73
C ASP A 58 2.00 4.37 -19.60
N ASN A 59 2.18 5.18 -18.54
CA ASN A 59 1.30 6.31 -18.23
C ASN A 59 1.94 7.69 -18.47
N LEU A 60 3.21 7.75 -18.86
CA LEU A 60 3.87 9.00 -19.22
C LEU A 60 3.30 9.61 -20.52
N PRO A 61 3.35 10.95 -20.68
CA PRO A 61 3.07 11.58 -21.95
C PRO A 61 4.02 11.10 -23.05
N ALA A 62 3.51 10.95 -24.29
CA ALA A 62 4.30 10.43 -25.41
C ALA A 62 5.59 11.21 -25.69
N ALA A 63 5.60 12.51 -25.40
CA ALA A 63 6.79 13.35 -25.54
C ALA A 63 7.90 12.96 -24.54
N ALA A 64 7.54 12.68 -23.28
CA ALA A 64 8.47 12.22 -22.24
C ALA A 64 8.94 10.79 -22.52
N GLN A 65 8.03 9.89 -22.90
CA GLN A 65 8.36 8.50 -23.29
C GLN A 65 9.39 8.43 -24.44
N ALA A 66 9.31 9.36 -25.39
CA ALA A 66 10.24 9.39 -26.53
C ALA A 66 11.64 9.90 -26.17
N ARG A 67 11.78 10.62 -25.05
CA ARG A 67 13.05 11.20 -24.60
C ARG A 67 13.74 10.36 -23.54
N LEU A 68 12.98 9.83 -22.58
CA LEU A 68 13.53 9.08 -21.46
C LEU A 68 13.89 7.65 -21.86
N THR A 69 15.11 7.25 -21.51
CA THR A 69 15.50 5.85 -21.57
C THR A 69 15.00 5.09 -20.34
N TYR A 70 14.97 3.75 -20.43
CA TYR A 70 14.61 2.88 -19.32
C TYR A 70 15.53 3.09 -18.10
N ASP A 71 16.84 3.17 -18.33
CA ASP A 71 17.84 3.34 -17.27
C ASP A 71 17.71 4.70 -16.58
N GLU A 72 17.37 5.76 -17.33
CA GLU A 72 17.10 7.08 -16.76
C GLU A 72 15.81 7.07 -15.93
N LEU A 73 14.77 6.41 -16.43
CA LEU A 73 13.51 6.27 -15.69
C LEU A 73 13.73 5.52 -14.37
N GLU A 74 14.39 4.38 -14.38
CA GLU A 74 14.74 3.63 -13.17
C GLU A 74 15.50 4.50 -12.16
N GLN A 75 16.50 5.26 -12.64
CA GLN A 75 17.27 6.16 -11.80
C GLN A 75 16.43 7.30 -11.22
N LEU A 76 15.56 7.92 -12.01
CA LEU A 76 14.65 8.97 -11.56
C LEU A 76 13.71 8.45 -10.47
N LEU A 77 13.13 7.26 -10.64
CA LEU A 77 12.29 6.63 -9.61
C LEU A 77 13.09 6.36 -8.33
N ALA A 78 14.33 5.88 -8.45
CA ALA A 78 15.22 5.67 -7.30
C ALA A 78 15.62 6.99 -6.61
N ILE A 79 15.83 8.08 -7.36
CA ILE A 79 16.07 9.42 -6.81
C ILE A 79 14.84 9.90 -6.04
N HIS A 80 13.65 9.77 -6.64
CA HIS A 80 12.39 10.15 -6.00
C HIS A 80 12.21 9.39 -4.67
N MET A 81 12.45 8.08 -4.66
CA MET A 81 12.41 7.29 -3.41
C MET A 81 13.41 7.80 -2.36
N ARG A 82 14.62 8.22 -2.74
CA ARG A 82 15.56 8.82 -1.77
C ARG A 82 15.07 10.16 -1.24
N TRP A 83 14.43 10.97 -2.08
CA TRP A 83 13.86 12.24 -1.66
C TRP A 83 12.70 12.03 -0.67
N LEU A 84 11.76 11.13 -0.97
CA LEU A 84 10.67 10.77 -0.06
C LEU A 84 11.21 10.28 1.29
N HIS A 85 12.25 9.44 1.27
CA HIS A 85 12.92 9.00 2.49
C HIS A 85 13.53 10.17 3.28
N ALA A 86 14.24 11.08 2.60
CA ALA A 86 14.84 12.25 3.25
C ALA A 86 13.79 13.21 3.85
N LYS A 87 12.58 13.25 3.28
CA LYS A 87 11.43 14.00 3.82
C LYS A 87 10.66 13.26 4.91
N GLY A 88 11.04 12.02 5.25
CA GLY A 88 10.36 11.20 6.24
C GLY A 88 8.98 10.69 5.77
N LEU A 89 8.74 10.67 4.46
CA LEU A 89 7.49 10.22 3.85
C LEU A 89 7.44 8.69 3.62
N GLN A 90 8.54 8.00 3.91
CA GLN A 90 8.61 6.54 3.86
C GLN A 90 8.58 5.96 5.27
N PRO A 91 7.84 4.87 5.49
CA PRO A 91 7.88 4.17 6.76
C PRO A 91 9.25 3.49 6.97
N ASP A 92 9.88 3.73 8.12
CA ASP A 92 11.17 3.11 8.49
C ASP A 92 11.10 1.57 8.56
N LYS A 93 9.90 1.02 8.76
CA LYS A 93 9.64 -0.42 8.83
C LYS A 93 8.31 -0.74 8.19
N VAL A 94 8.22 -1.94 7.59
CA VAL A 94 6.94 -2.54 7.23
C VAL A 94 6.14 -2.73 8.52
N VAL A 95 5.08 -1.98 8.68
CA VAL A 95 4.19 -2.06 9.84
C VAL A 95 2.81 -2.52 9.39
N ASP A 96 2.25 -3.53 10.06
CA ASP A 96 0.89 -4.02 9.79
C ASP A 96 -0.21 -3.05 10.31
N ARG A 97 0.08 -1.74 10.35
CA ARG A 97 -0.85 -0.69 10.76
C ARG A 97 -0.86 0.44 9.75
N ARG A 98 -2.05 1.03 9.54
CA ARG A 98 -2.19 2.34 8.90
C ARG A 98 -1.30 3.35 9.63
N GLN A 99 -0.54 4.13 8.87
CA GLN A 99 0.30 5.20 9.43
C GLN A 99 -0.58 6.15 10.26
N ASP A 100 -0.14 6.44 11.49
CA ASP A 100 -0.76 7.44 12.36
C ASP A 100 0.05 8.73 12.22
N ILE A 101 -0.36 9.59 11.30
CA ILE A 101 0.32 10.86 11.01
C ILE A 101 -0.14 11.86 12.07
N SER A 102 0.70 12.07 13.08
CA SER A 102 0.42 13.01 14.17
C SER A 102 0.67 14.48 13.78
N LEU A 103 1.52 14.73 12.78
CA LEU A 103 1.81 16.05 12.23
C LEU A 103 1.81 15.99 10.70
N PRO A 104 1.01 16.84 10.02
CA PRO A 104 1.05 16.92 8.56
C PRO A 104 2.39 17.47 8.09
N ILE A 105 3.00 16.80 7.11
CA ILE A 105 4.21 17.26 6.42
C ILE A 105 3.75 17.84 5.09
N ILE A 106 3.97 19.14 4.89
CA ILE A 106 3.71 19.82 3.62
C ILE A 106 5.03 19.88 2.86
N VAL A 107 5.02 19.45 1.61
CA VAL A 107 6.19 19.52 0.74
C VAL A 107 5.86 20.32 -0.51
N ASP A 108 6.81 21.16 -0.91
CA ASP A 108 6.71 22.01 -2.08
C ASP A 108 7.14 21.23 -3.34
N GLU A 109 6.24 21.15 -4.31
CA GLU A 109 6.43 20.46 -5.60
C GLU A 109 7.62 21.04 -6.38
N ILE A 110 7.80 22.36 -6.34
CA ILE A 110 8.93 23.03 -7.02
C ILE A 110 10.27 22.56 -6.40
N SER A 111 10.33 22.45 -5.07
CA SER A 111 11.51 21.93 -4.38
C SER A 111 11.81 20.45 -4.67
N GLU A 112 10.79 19.68 -5.02
CA GLU A 112 10.92 18.27 -5.39
C GLU A 112 11.55 18.12 -6.78
N VAL A 113 10.95 18.76 -7.78
CA VAL A 113 11.44 18.74 -9.17
C VAL A 113 12.88 19.25 -9.24
N ALA A 114 13.18 20.37 -8.58
CA ALA A 114 14.54 20.92 -8.54
C ALA A 114 15.55 19.96 -7.90
N TYR A 115 15.15 19.21 -6.87
CA TYR A 115 16.03 18.20 -6.26
C TYR A 115 16.31 17.04 -7.22
N LEU A 116 15.28 16.53 -7.90
CA LEU A 116 15.44 15.43 -8.84
C LEU A 116 16.32 15.84 -10.02
N LEU A 117 16.12 17.05 -10.57
CA LEU A 117 16.96 17.60 -11.64
C LEU A 117 18.43 17.70 -11.23
N ALA A 118 18.71 18.27 -10.05
CA ALA A 118 20.08 18.38 -9.56
C ALA A 118 20.75 17.00 -9.41
N ARG A 119 20.00 16.01 -8.89
CA ARG A 119 20.53 14.65 -8.72
C ARG A 119 20.66 13.89 -10.05
N ALA A 120 19.82 14.22 -11.03
CA ALA A 120 19.88 13.68 -12.38
C ALA A 120 21.11 14.19 -13.13
N GLU A 121 21.41 15.49 -13.01
CA GLU A 121 22.61 16.12 -13.57
C GLU A 121 23.88 15.49 -12.96
N GLU A 122 23.92 15.28 -11.64
CA GLU A 122 25.03 14.58 -10.97
C GLU A 122 25.24 13.13 -11.46
N ALA A 123 24.16 12.47 -11.90
CA ALA A 123 24.20 11.13 -12.48
C ALA A 123 24.54 11.14 -13.98
N GLY A 124 24.68 12.31 -14.60
CA GLY A 124 24.98 12.47 -16.02
C GLY A 124 23.79 12.27 -16.95
N MET A 125 22.56 12.39 -16.45
CA MET A 125 21.34 12.26 -17.23
C MET A 125 20.97 13.60 -17.91
N ASP A 126 20.49 13.53 -19.16
CA ASP A 126 20.04 14.71 -19.92
C ASP A 126 18.51 14.77 -19.94
N VAL A 127 17.93 15.17 -18.79
CA VAL A 127 16.48 15.23 -18.58
C VAL A 127 16.02 16.67 -18.43
N VAL A 128 14.82 16.96 -18.93
CA VAL A 128 14.19 18.29 -18.78
C VAL A 128 13.22 18.32 -17.61
N ASP A 129 12.99 19.52 -17.07
CA ASP A 129 12.10 19.79 -15.94
C ASP A 129 10.71 19.17 -16.11
N GLU A 130 10.09 19.39 -17.28
CA GLU A 130 8.76 18.86 -17.62
C GLU A 130 8.69 17.31 -17.54
N ASP A 131 9.75 16.61 -17.97
CA ASP A 131 9.79 15.16 -17.93
C ASP A 131 9.91 14.65 -16.49
N VAL A 132 10.72 15.34 -15.68
CA VAL A 132 10.89 15.02 -14.25
C VAL A 132 9.58 15.23 -13.50
N ALA A 133 8.87 16.33 -13.76
CA ALA A 133 7.55 16.59 -13.18
C ALA A 133 6.55 15.48 -13.55
N HIS A 134 6.48 15.10 -14.83
CA HIS A 134 5.61 14.01 -15.27
C HIS A 134 5.96 12.65 -14.65
N VAL A 135 7.25 12.36 -14.45
CA VAL A 135 7.69 11.15 -13.77
C VAL A 135 7.27 11.16 -12.29
N ILE A 136 7.42 12.28 -11.58
CA ILE A 136 6.99 12.43 -10.18
C ILE A 136 5.48 12.21 -10.05
N ASP A 137 4.67 12.89 -10.89
CA ASP A 137 3.22 12.78 -10.87
C ASP A 137 2.76 11.35 -11.12
N THR A 138 3.33 10.71 -12.15
CA THR A 138 2.97 9.35 -12.54
C THR A 138 3.43 8.33 -11.49
N HIS A 139 4.59 8.54 -10.87
CA HIS A 139 5.07 7.70 -9.77
C HIS A 139 4.19 7.84 -8.52
N THR A 140 3.69 9.05 -8.24
CA THR A 140 2.72 9.29 -7.16
C THR A 140 1.39 8.60 -7.46
N ALA A 141 0.94 8.63 -8.72
CA ALA A 141 -0.23 7.88 -9.16
C ALA A 141 -0.05 6.35 -9.00
N TYR A 142 1.16 5.83 -9.23
CA TYR A 142 1.48 4.43 -8.94
C TYR A 142 1.31 4.09 -7.46
N PHE A 143 1.83 4.93 -6.55
CA PHE A 143 1.62 4.74 -5.11
C PHE A 143 0.13 4.71 -4.75
N ALA A 144 -0.68 5.57 -5.35
CA ALA A 144 -2.13 5.55 -5.15
C ALA A 144 -2.76 4.25 -5.70
N ALA A 145 -2.34 3.80 -6.88
CA ALA A 145 -2.83 2.57 -7.52
C ALA A 145 -2.57 1.31 -6.68
N ILE A 146 -1.41 1.23 -6.01
CA ILE A 146 -1.08 0.11 -5.10
C ILE A 146 -1.63 0.29 -3.68
N GLY A 147 -2.32 1.40 -3.39
CA GLY A 147 -2.85 1.70 -2.07
C GLY A 147 -1.81 2.13 -1.03
N ALA A 148 -0.65 2.60 -1.48
CA ALA A 148 0.42 3.14 -0.62
C ALA A 148 0.17 4.59 -0.17
N VAL A 149 -0.87 5.26 -0.71
CA VAL A 149 -1.27 6.62 -0.33
C VAL A 149 -2.54 6.58 0.53
N GLY A 150 -2.55 7.36 1.60
CA GLY A 150 -3.72 7.52 2.47
C GLY A 150 -4.85 8.33 1.81
N PRO A 151 -6.01 8.48 2.48
CA PRO A 151 -7.04 9.39 2.00
C PRO A 151 -6.50 10.80 1.83
N GLN A 152 -7.05 11.55 0.87
CA GLN A 152 -6.72 12.96 0.68
C GLN A 152 -6.86 13.72 2.00
N ALA A 153 -5.81 14.46 2.36
CA ALA A 153 -5.84 15.30 3.55
C ALA A 153 -6.76 16.50 3.31
N ASN A 154 -7.42 16.97 4.35
CA ASN A 154 -8.09 18.26 4.29
C ASN A 154 -7.03 19.34 4.17
N ASP A 155 -7.21 20.26 3.23
CA ASP A 155 -6.31 21.38 3.03
C ASP A 155 -6.32 22.29 4.30
N PRO A 156 -5.18 22.47 4.99
CA PRO A 156 -5.12 23.30 6.18
C PRO A 156 -5.38 24.79 5.90
N ASP A 157 -5.24 25.25 4.66
CA ASP A 157 -5.45 26.64 4.27
C ASP A 157 -6.90 26.94 3.85
N ILE A 158 -7.72 25.91 3.61
CA ILE A 158 -9.16 26.04 3.34
C ILE A 158 -9.91 26.02 4.68
N ASN A 159 -9.88 27.16 5.39
CA ASN A 159 -10.80 27.40 6.49
C ASN A 159 -12.23 27.53 5.95
N LEU A 160 -12.99 26.43 5.97
CA LEU A 160 -14.45 26.44 5.87
C LEU A 160 -15.03 26.93 7.21
N ASN A 161 -14.93 28.23 7.50
CA ASN A 161 -15.72 28.89 8.54
C ASN A 161 -15.96 30.36 8.21
#